data_AF-A0A126T1A3-F1
#
_entry.id   AF-A0A126T1A3-F1
#
_cell.length_a   1.000
_cell.length_b   1.000
_cell.length_c   1.000
_cell.angle_alpha   90.00
_cell.angle_beta   90.00
_cell.angle_gamma   90.00
#
_symmetry.space_group_name_H-M   'P 1'
#
loop_
_entity.id
_entity.type
_entity.pdbx_description
1 polymer ?
#
loop_
_entity_poly.entity_id
_entity_poly.type
_entity_poly.pdbx_seq_one_letter_code
_entity_poly.pdbx_strand_id
1 'polypeptide(L)'
;MLKHIHLLFVAVLVISFIGRVALAELKPALLEQKWLKISPHIIASLVLLTGFALVFQGNWLSSEFAWIVAKLLVLVVYVGLGVLAIRQSGRTRWLAFSGALFCLYYIAKVAVSKQVFFFF
;
A
#
# COMPACT_ATOMS: atom_id res chain seq x y z
N MET A 1 -6.15 17.42 10.21
CA MET A 1 -5.18 16.69 11.05
C MET A 1 -5.15 15.19 10.75
N LEU A 2 -6.26 14.45 10.85
CA LEU A 2 -6.31 13.00 10.55
C LEU A 2 -5.80 12.62 9.15
N LYS A 3 -6.12 13.42 8.12
CA LYS A 3 -5.61 13.21 6.75
C LYS A 3 -4.08 13.22 6.68
N HIS A 4 -3.41 14.12 7.39
CA HIS A 4 -1.95 14.21 7.40
C HIS A 4 -1.32 13.01 8.12
N ILE A 5 -1.91 12.59 9.24
CA ILE A 5 -1.48 11.40 9.98
C ILE A 5 -1.62 10.15 9.10
N HIS A 6 -2.76 9.99 8.41
CA HIS A 6 -2.97 8.88 7.48
C HIS A 6 -1.92 8.88 6.36
N LEU A 7 -1.67 10.04 5.73
CA LEU A 7 -0.65 10.16 4.68
C LEU A 7 0.76 9.85 5.20
N LEU A 8 1.08 10.23 6.44
CA LEU A 8 2.35 9.88 7.07
C LEU A 8 2.48 8.36 7.24
N PHE A 9 1.44 7.68 7.74
CA PHE A 9 1.47 6.22 7.85
C PHE A 9 1.58 5.52 6.50
N VAL A 10 0.91 6.03 5.47
CA VAL A 10 1.06 5.53 4.09
C VAL A 10 2.50 5.71 3.61
N ALA A 11 3.12 6.88 3.84
CA ALA A 11 4.51 7.11 3.46
C ALA A 11 5.47 6.14 4.18
N VAL A 12 5.29 5.94 5.49
CA VAL A 12 6.09 4.98 6.27
C VAL A 12 5.90 3.54 5.76
N LEU A 13 4.67 3.15 5.40
CA LEU A 13 4.38 1.84 4.82
C LEU A 13 5.12 1.62 3.49
N VAL A 14 5.10 2.62 2.61
CA VAL A 14 5.75 2.57 1.29
C VAL A 14 7.27 2.53 1.44
N ILE A 15 7.85 3.37 2.29
CA ILE A 15 9.29 3.37 2.57
C ILE A 15 9.73 2.01 3.14
N SER A 16 8.97 1.47 4.10
CA SER A 16 9.20 0.14 4.66
C SER A 16 9.11 -0.96 3.59
N PHE A 17 8.19 -0.85 2.63
CA PHE A 17 8.09 -1.79 1.51
C PHE A 17 9.32 -1.73 0.60
N ILE A 18 9.72 -0.54 0.14
CA ILE A 18 10.91 -0.37 -0.72
C ILE A 18 12.16 -0.87 0.01
N GLY A 19 12.33 -0.51 1.28
CA GLY A 19 13.45 -0.97 2.10
C GLY A 19 13.51 -2.50 2.19
N ARG A 20 12.38 -3.18 2.34
CA ARG A 20 12.33 -4.66 2.38
C ARG A 20 12.64 -5.30 1.03
N VAL A 21 12.20 -4.72 -0.08
CA VAL A 21 12.56 -5.21 -1.42
C VAL A 21 14.07 -5.06 -1.65
N ALA A 22 14.66 -3.92 -1.25
CA ALA A 22 16.11 -3.73 -1.30
C ALA A 22 16.86 -4.74 -0.39
N LEU A 23 16.33 -5.01 0.81
CA LEU A 23 16.88 -6.00 1.72
C LEU A 23 16.78 -7.43 1.17
N ALA A 24 15.72 -7.73 0.42
CA ALA A 24 15.52 -9.02 -0.24
C ALA A 24 16.57 -9.31 -1.33
N GLU A 25 17.11 -8.26 -1.94
CA GLU A 25 18.24 -8.33 -2.89
C GLU A 25 19.58 -8.37 -2.16
N LEU A 26 19.84 -7.42 -1.26
CA LEU A 26 21.18 -7.23 -0.67
C LEU A 26 21.52 -8.26 0.41
N LYS A 27 20.57 -8.53 1.32
CA LYS A 27 20.78 -9.34 2.53
C LYS A 27 19.48 -10.04 2.94
N PRO A 28 19.05 -11.08 2.22
CA PRO A 28 17.78 -11.76 2.48
C PRO A 28 17.69 -12.35 3.90
N ALA A 29 18.82 -12.72 4.51
CA ALA A 29 18.88 -13.20 5.90
C ALA A 29 18.32 -12.18 6.93
N LEU A 30 18.43 -10.87 6.65
CA LEU A 30 17.88 -9.86 7.56
C LEU A 30 16.34 -9.84 7.55
N LEU A 31 15.69 -10.24 6.45
CA LEU A 31 14.22 -10.35 6.41
C LEU A 31 13.67 -11.44 7.33
N GLU A 32 14.52 -12.35 7.82
CA GLU A 32 14.11 -13.37 8.77
C GLU A 32 13.85 -12.82 10.18
N GLN A 33 14.38 -11.63 10.48
CA GLN A 33 14.22 -11.00 11.78
C GLN A 33 12.76 -10.70 12.09
N LYS A 34 12.36 -11.05 13.33
CA LYS A 34 10.96 -10.92 13.81
C LYS A 34 10.40 -9.50 13.62
N TRP A 35 11.22 -8.48 13.83
CA TRP A 35 10.84 -7.07 13.69
C TRP A 35 10.48 -6.70 12.24
N LEU A 36 11.23 -7.19 11.24
CA LEU A 36 10.98 -6.92 9.82
C LEU A 36 9.79 -7.71 9.26
N LYS A 37 9.45 -8.85 9.89
CA LYS A 37 8.24 -9.63 9.59
C LYS A 37 6.98 -8.98 10.17
N ILE A 38 7.04 -8.47 11.40
CA ILE A 38 5.85 -7.95 12.11
C ILE A 38 5.56 -6.48 11.76
N SER A 39 6.60 -5.63 11.62
CA SER A 39 6.45 -4.21 11.31
C SER A 39 5.45 -3.88 10.18
N PRO A 40 5.45 -4.56 9.01
CA PRO A 40 4.50 -4.24 7.96
C PRO A 40 3.05 -4.50 8.36
N HIS A 41 2.76 -5.47 9.23
CA HIS A 41 1.41 -5.74 9.69
C HIS A 41 0.91 -4.64 10.63
N ILE A 42 1.77 -4.16 11.54
CA ILE A 42 1.41 -3.07 12.45
C ILE A 42 1.11 -1.79 11.66
N ILE A 43 2.01 -1.42 10.74
CA ILE A 43 1.82 -0.22 9.92
C ILE A 43 0.59 -0.36 9.04
N ALA A 44 0.36 -1.53 8.44
CA ALA A 44 -0.84 -1.79 7.63
C ALA A 44 -2.13 -1.63 8.45
N SER A 45 -2.18 -2.17 9.66
CA SER A 45 -3.33 -2.01 10.56
C SER A 45 -3.58 -0.54 10.91
N LEU A 46 -2.52 0.24 11.17
CA LEU A 46 -2.65 1.69 11.43
C LEU A 46 -3.14 2.47 10.20
N VAL A 47 -2.65 2.13 9.00
CA VAL A 47 -3.12 2.73 7.74
C VAL A 47 -4.59 2.41 7.51
N LEU A 48 -5.01 1.17 7.74
CA LEU A 48 -6.42 0.77 7.61
C LEU A 48 -7.29 1.48 8.64
N LEU A 49 -6.90 1.49 9.91
CA LEU A 49 -7.65 2.15 10.99
C LEU A 49 -7.85 3.64 10.71
N THR A 50 -6.77 4.34 10.34
CA THR A 50 -6.84 5.76 9.99
C THR A 50 -7.62 6.01 8.70
N GLY A 51 -7.56 5.09 7.74
CA GLY A 51 -8.38 5.13 6.53
C GLY A 51 -9.87 5.01 6.84
N PHE A 52 -10.26 4.05 7.68
CA PHE A 52 -11.64 3.91 8.15
C PHE A 52 -12.12 5.17 8.87
N ALA A 53 -11.32 5.72 9.79
CA ALA A 53 -11.66 6.95 10.50
C ALA A 53 -11.94 8.11 9.53
N LEU A 54 -11.16 8.25 8.45
CA LEU A 54 -11.39 9.26 7.41
C LEU A 54 -12.67 9.02 6.61
N VAL A 55 -13.02 7.76 6.32
CA VAL A 55 -14.26 7.41 5.63
C VAL A 55 -15.48 7.81 6.44
N PHE A 56 -15.48 7.52 7.75
CA PHE A 56 -16.57 7.92 8.65
C PHE A 56 -16.65 9.44 8.81
N GLN A 57 -15.51 10.11 9.00
CA GLN A 57 -15.48 11.57 9.14
C GLN A 57 -15.93 12.29 7.85
N GLY A 58 -15.62 11.73 6.69
CA GLY A 58 -16.01 12.28 5.38
C GLY A 58 -17.42 11.93 4.92
N ASN A 59 -18.14 11.07 5.66
CA ASN A 59 -19.46 10.53 5.29
C ASN A 59 -19.51 9.90 3.88
N TRP A 60 -18.38 9.38 3.39
CA TRP A 60 -18.24 8.90 2.00
C TRP A 60 -19.03 7.61 1.69
N LEU A 61 -19.51 6.93 2.73
CA LEU A 61 -20.37 5.75 2.62
C LEU A 61 -21.76 6.05 2.03
N SER A 62 -22.23 7.30 2.16
CA SER A 62 -23.61 7.67 1.78
C SER A 62 -23.81 7.94 0.29
N SER A 63 -22.76 8.25 -0.47
CA SER A 63 -22.90 8.62 -1.90
C SER A 63 -21.70 8.28 -2.80
N GLU A 64 -20.52 7.95 -2.26
CA GLU A 64 -19.25 7.91 -2.99
C GLU A 64 -18.35 6.75 -2.50
N PHE A 65 -18.88 5.52 -2.46
CA PHE A 65 -18.11 4.38 -1.92
C PHE A 65 -17.25 3.67 -2.98
N ALA A 66 -17.53 3.89 -4.27
CA ALA A 66 -16.90 3.13 -5.36
C ALA A 66 -15.38 3.33 -5.41
N TRP A 67 -14.87 4.55 -5.20
CA TRP A 67 -13.43 4.82 -5.16
C TRP A 67 -12.76 4.20 -3.93
N ILE A 68 -13.48 4.02 -2.83
CA ILE A 68 -12.99 3.34 -1.62
C ILE A 68 -12.81 1.84 -1.91
N VAL A 69 -13.79 1.22 -2.57
CA VAL A 69 -13.71 -0.19 -2.99
C VAL A 69 -12.57 -0.40 -3.97
N ALA A 70 -12.42 0.50 -4.96
CA ALA A 70 -11.32 0.45 -5.90
C ALA A 70 -9.95 0.51 -5.19
N LYS A 71 -9.79 1.41 -4.21
CA LYS A 71 -8.56 1.48 -3.39
C LYS A 71 -8.29 0.18 -2.65
N LEU A 72 -9.31 -0.43 -2.05
CA LEU A 72 -9.17 -1.70 -1.33
C LEU A 72 -8.77 -2.85 -2.27
N LEU A 73 -9.40 -2.95 -3.44
CA LEU A 73 -9.05 -3.96 -4.44
C LEU A 73 -7.60 -3.81 -4.93
N VAL A 74 -7.20 -2.59 -5.29
CA VAL A 74 -5.81 -2.33 -5.73
C VAL A 74 -4.82 -2.52 -4.58
N LEU A 75 -5.21 -2.24 -3.34
CA LEU A 75 -4.38 -2.52 -2.17
C LEU A 75 -4.10 -4.03 -2.01
N VAL A 76 -5.11 -4.89 -2.25
CA VAL A 76 -4.91 -6.35 -2.23
C VAL A 76 -3.93 -6.78 -3.32
N VAL A 77 -4.08 -6.25 -4.55
CA VAL A 77 -3.14 -6.51 -5.65
C VAL A 77 -1.73 -6.04 -5.31
N TYR A 78 -1.59 -4.85 -4.73
CA TYR A 78 -0.33 -4.29 -4.26
C TYR A 78 0.36 -5.21 -3.23
N VAL A 79 -0.38 -5.72 -2.25
CA VAL A 79 0.18 -6.65 -1.25
C VAL A 79 0.65 -7.95 -1.91
N GLY A 80 -0.15 -8.50 -2.84
CA GLY A 80 0.23 -9.71 -3.59
C GLY A 80 1.52 -9.52 -4.40
N LEU A 81 1.60 -8.42 -5.16
CA LEU A 81 2.81 -8.04 -5.91
C LEU A 81 4.00 -7.77 -4.99
N GLY A 82 3.76 -7.16 -3.83
CA GLY A 82 4.80 -6.92 -2.84
C GLY A 82 5.37 -8.19 -2.23
N VAL A 83 4.53 -9.18 -1.94
CA VAL A 83 4.97 -10.52 -1.50
C VAL A 83 5.76 -11.20 -2.61
N LEU A 84 5.31 -11.10 -3.86
CA LEU A 84 6.01 -11.67 -5.01
C LEU A 84 7.38 -11.01 -5.20
N ALA A 85 7.47 -9.69 -5.08
CA ALA A 85 8.72 -8.93 -5.16
C ALA A 85 9.71 -9.37 -4.08
N ILE A 86 9.25 -9.58 -2.84
CA ILE A 86 10.14 -10.02 -1.75
C ILE A 86 10.59 -11.48 -1.95
N ARG A 87 9.68 -12.38 -2.35
CA ARG A 87 9.95 -13.83 -2.44
C ARG A 87 10.72 -14.27 -3.69
N GLN A 88 10.47 -13.64 -4.83
CA GLN A 88 11.15 -13.96 -6.09
C GLN A 88 12.50 -13.26 -6.19
N SER A 89 13.35 -13.69 -7.11
CA SER A 89 14.65 -13.04 -7.39
C SER A 89 14.77 -12.67 -8.88
N GLY A 90 15.75 -11.82 -9.21
CA GLY A 90 16.05 -11.46 -10.60
C GLY A 90 14.95 -10.66 -11.29
N ARG A 91 14.69 -10.94 -12.58
CA ARG A 91 13.77 -10.15 -13.42
C ARG A 91 12.34 -10.12 -12.87
N THR A 92 11.86 -11.23 -12.30
CA THR A 92 10.51 -11.33 -11.75
C THR A 92 10.31 -10.44 -10.52
N ARG A 93 11.34 -10.26 -9.68
CA ARG A 93 11.29 -9.33 -8.54
C ARG A 93 11.07 -7.90 -9.02
N TRP A 94 11.86 -7.46 -9.99
CA TRP A 94 11.78 -6.09 -10.49
C TRP A 94 10.47 -5.83 -11.23
N LEU A 95 9.95 -6.80 -11.99
CA LEU A 95 8.61 -6.70 -12.60
C LEU A 95 7.51 -6.58 -11.55
N ALA A 96 7.54 -7.41 -10.50
CA ALA A 96 6.58 -7.34 -9.41
C ALA A 96 6.70 -6.02 -8.63
N PHE A 97 7.92 -5.52 -8.41
CA PHE A 97 8.17 -4.24 -7.77
C PHE A 97 7.64 -3.07 -8.59
N SER A 98 7.91 -3.03 -9.90
CA SER A 98 7.36 -2.04 -10.81
C SER A 98 5.83 -2.08 -10.85
N GLY A 99 5.24 -3.28 -10.86
CA GLY A 99 3.79 -3.46 -10.75
C GLY A 99 3.23 -2.91 -9.44
N ALA A 100 3.89 -3.18 -8.31
CA ALA A 100 3.51 -2.65 -7.00
C ALA A 100 3.58 -1.11 -6.96
N LEU A 101 4.61 -0.51 -7.58
CA LEU A 101 4.71 0.95 -7.72
C LEU A 101 3.56 1.52 -8.57
N PHE A 102 3.18 0.84 -9.65
CA PHE A 102 2.04 1.24 -10.47
C PHE A 102 0.73 1.20 -9.68
N CYS A 103 0.52 0.17 -8.85
CA CYS A 103 -0.63 0.11 -7.93
C CYS A 103 -0.63 1.28 -6.94
N LEU A 104 0.52 1.63 -6.36
CA LEU A 104 0.62 2.79 -5.45
C LEU A 104 0.28 4.10 -6.16
N TYR A 105 0.79 4.30 -7.38
CA TYR A 105 0.46 5.46 -8.20
C TYR A 105 -1.05 5.54 -8.46
N TYR A 106 -1.68 4.42 -8.84
CA TYR A 106 -3.11 4.36 -9.05
C TYR A 106 -3.91 4.70 -7.79
N ILE A 107 -3.55 4.12 -6.63
CA ILE A 107 -4.20 4.41 -5.34
C ILE A 107 -4.11 5.90 -5.01
N ALA A 108 -2.95 6.53 -5.24
CA ALA A 108 -2.75 7.96 -5.04
C ALA A 108 -3.62 8.81 -5.99
N LYS A 109 -3.69 8.44 -7.27
CA LYS A 109 -4.52 9.11 -8.27
C LYS A 109 -6.01 9.02 -7.94
N VAL A 110 -6.49 7.84 -7.56
CA VAL A 110 -7.87 7.62 -7.08
C VAL A 110 -8.12 8.40 -5.78
N ALA A 111 -7.12 8.56 -4.92
CA ALA A 111 -7.27 9.35 -3.70
C ALA A 111 -7.49 10.84 -3.94
N VAL A 112 -6.86 11.40 -4.97
CA VAL A 112 -7.00 12.82 -5.32
C VAL A 112 -8.26 13.06 -6.14
N SER A 113 -8.48 12.23 -7.17
CA SER A 113 -9.63 12.37 -8.07
C SER A 113 -10.96 11.94 -7.45
N LYS A 114 -10.93 11.04 -6.44
CA LYS A 114 -12.12 10.35 -5.90
C LYS A 114 -12.95 9.64 -6.98
N GLN A 115 -12.38 9.41 -8.16
CA GLN A 115 -13.03 8.71 -9.28
C GLN A 115 -12.40 7.34 -9.47
N VAL A 116 -13.24 6.32 -9.70
CA VAL A 116 -12.82 4.94 -9.94
C VAL A 116 -12.23 4.78 -11.33
N PHE A 117 -12.88 5.38 -12.33
CA PHE A 117 -12.48 5.25 -13.73
C PHE A 117 -11.60 6.41 -14.16
N PHE A 118 -10.68 6.12 -15.07
CA PHE A 118 -9.88 7.15 -15.76
C PHE A 118 -10.70 7.93 -16.78
N PHE A 119 -11.93 7.50 -17.10
CA PHE A 119 -12.79 8.05 -18.13
C PHE A 119 -14.27 7.88 -17.75
N PHE A 120 -15.02 8.97 -17.99
CA PHE A 120 -16.45 9.24 -17.74
C PHE A 120 -16.86 9.53 -16.30
#